data_AF-A0A7W8T164-F1
#
_entry.id   AF-A0A7W8T164-F1
#
_cell.length_a   1.000
_cell.length_b   1.000
_cell.length_c   1.000
_cell.angle_alpha   90.00
_cell.angle_beta   90.00
_cell.angle_gamma   90.00
#
_symmetry.space_group_name_H-M   'P 1'
#
loop_
_entity.id
_entity.type
_entity.pdbx_description
1 polymer ?
#
loop_
_entity_poly.entity_id
_entity_poly.type
_entity_poly.pdbx_seq_one_letter_code
_entity_poly.pdbx_strand_id
1 'polypeptide(L)'
;MYFQLTGTQVRLLGSMHLFPATSRRTPPWVAEAYDWADALVFESDPATILPFLKADAHPDAAQLRPLMRDEAWTQLRALWPTDGLLAPLETLRPWAALIVAPTLLQQVVEGVEPRMLRSALAQAKPYRYLESARDVAVALESIPLEAIAAALDILMADRGEPQRTLERMHAAWLEGDLHAIQQIAVEAPMFNLAGIRQAILDVRNRAWAARLSELLEVRERTLVVVGALHLCGPGNLPDCLARPVQAVF
;
A
#
# COMPACT_ATOMS: atom_id res chain seq x y z
N MET A 1 -12.86 9.49 4.85
CA MET A 1 -11.39 9.25 4.85
C MET A 1 -10.59 10.46 4.36
N TYR A 2 -10.98 11.65 4.79
CA TYR A 2 -10.32 12.87 4.36
C TYR A 2 -10.32 13.84 5.55
N PHE A 3 -9.12 14.18 6.02
CA PHE A 3 -8.93 14.78 7.32
C PHE A 3 -8.05 16.01 7.23
N GLN A 4 -8.41 17.04 7.98
CA GLN A 4 -7.58 18.21 8.25
C GLN A 4 -6.73 17.94 9.48
N LEU A 5 -5.41 18.12 9.37
CA LEU A 5 -4.55 18.22 10.55
C LEU A 5 -4.81 19.59 11.20
N THR A 6 -5.27 19.57 12.45
CA THR A 6 -5.73 20.78 13.14
C THR A 6 -4.59 21.79 13.29
N GLY A 7 -4.85 23.04 12.90
CA GLY A 7 -3.89 24.14 13.00
C GLY A 7 -2.80 24.15 11.93
N THR A 8 -2.95 23.38 10.85
CA THR A 8 -2.00 23.37 9.71
C THR A 8 -2.73 23.54 8.38
N GLN A 9 -1.97 23.66 7.28
CA GLN A 9 -2.49 23.64 5.92
C GLN A 9 -2.31 22.26 5.26
N VAL A 10 -2.32 21.19 6.06
CA VAL A 10 -2.10 19.83 5.60
C VAL A 10 -3.36 19.00 5.78
N ARG A 11 -3.80 18.33 4.71
CA ARG A 11 -4.89 17.36 4.74
C ARG A 11 -4.38 15.96 4.39
N LEU A 12 -4.94 14.95 5.04
CA LEU A 12 -4.67 13.54 4.79
C LEU A 12 -5.84 12.94 4.01
N LEU A 13 -5.55 12.16 2.97
CA LEU A 13 -6.53 11.41 2.19
C LEU A 13 -6.16 9.94 2.21
N GLY A 14 -7.12 9.11 2.61
CA GLY A 14 -7.04 7.65 2.58
C GLY A 14 -7.38 7.12 1.21
N SER A 15 -6.41 6.59 0.47
CA SER A 15 -6.58 6.08 -0.89
C SER A 15 -6.70 4.55 -0.95
N MET A 16 -7.06 4.04 -2.12
CA MET A 16 -6.72 2.68 -2.52
C MET A 16 -5.90 2.75 -3.80
N HIS A 17 -4.80 2.00 -3.85
CA HIS A 17 -3.92 1.93 -5.02
C HIS A 17 -4.60 1.29 -6.24
N LEU A 18 -5.47 0.32 -6.00
CA LEU A 18 -6.18 -0.46 -7.00
C LEU A 18 -7.66 -0.55 -6.64
N PHE A 19 -8.52 -0.58 -7.66
CA PHE A 19 -9.95 -0.87 -7.52
C PHE A 19 -10.29 -2.19 -8.19
N PRO A 20 -11.39 -2.87 -7.79
CA PRO A 20 -11.96 -3.96 -8.57
C PRO A 20 -12.25 -3.51 -10.00
N ALA A 21 -11.97 -4.35 -11.00
CA ALA A 21 -12.20 -4.01 -12.40
C ALA A 21 -13.67 -3.68 -12.72
N THR A 22 -14.60 -4.14 -11.88
CA THR A 22 -16.04 -3.91 -11.97
C THR A 22 -16.47 -2.47 -11.60
N SER A 23 -15.60 -1.66 -10.98
CA SER A 23 -15.94 -0.30 -10.57
C SER A 23 -14.74 0.64 -10.59
N ARG A 24 -14.93 1.82 -11.21
CA ARG A 24 -13.95 2.93 -11.22
C ARG A 24 -14.42 4.13 -10.39
N ARG A 25 -15.48 3.93 -9.60
CA ARG A 25 -16.12 4.99 -8.82
C ARG A 25 -15.15 5.53 -7.78
N THR A 26 -15.17 6.83 -7.59
CA THR A 26 -14.49 7.52 -6.50
C THR A 26 -15.52 8.35 -5.75
N PRO A 27 -15.44 8.46 -4.42
CA PRO A 27 -16.26 9.40 -3.67
C PRO A 27 -15.95 10.86 -4.07
N PRO A 28 -16.89 11.80 -3.89
CA PRO A 28 -16.69 13.21 -4.22
C PRO A 28 -15.47 13.82 -3.53
N TRP A 29 -15.20 13.40 -2.30
CA TRP A 29 -14.08 13.89 -1.50
C TRP A 29 -12.70 13.69 -2.16
N VAL A 30 -12.54 12.78 -3.12
CA VAL A 30 -11.27 12.60 -3.86
C VAL A 30 -10.99 13.81 -4.76
N ALA A 31 -11.99 14.25 -5.52
CA ALA A 31 -11.85 15.39 -6.42
C ALA A 31 -11.73 16.70 -5.63
N GLU A 32 -12.57 16.87 -4.61
CA GLU A 32 -12.54 18.04 -3.73
C GLU A 32 -11.20 18.19 -3.01
N ALA A 33 -10.60 17.08 -2.58
CA ALA A 33 -9.28 17.10 -1.96
C ALA A 33 -8.20 17.57 -2.94
N TYR A 34 -8.23 17.08 -4.17
CA TYR A 34 -7.29 17.48 -5.21
C TYR A 34 -7.41 18.97 -5.56
N ASP A 35 -8.63 19.46 -5.69
CA ASP A 35 -8.92 20.86 -6.04
C ASP A 35 -8.54 21.82 -4.90
N TRP A 36 -8.70 21.38 -3.65
CA TRP A 36 -8.28 22.16 -2.49
C TRP A 36 -6.76 22.31 -2.38
N ALA A 37 -5.99 21.34 -2.85
CA ALA A 37 -4.54 21.29 -2.63
C ALA A 37 -3.75 22.15 -3.63
N ASP A 38 -2.75 22.88 -3.15
CA ASP A 38 -1.75 23.55 -3.97
C ASP A 38 -0.60 22.59 -4.33
N ALA A 39 -0.24 21.68 -3.42
CA ALA A 39 0.78 20.65 -3.62
C ALA A 39 0.33 19.27 -3.12
N LEU A 40 0.90 18.21 -3.70
CA LEU A 40 0.60 16.82 -3.35
C LEU A 40 1.80 16.11 -2.71
N VAL A 41 1.52 15.15 -1.85
CA VAL A 41 2.51 14.24 -1.28
C VAL A 41 1.94 12.82 -1.39
N PHE A 42 2.63 11.94 -2.10
CA PHE A 42 2.28 10.52 -2.21
C PHE A 42 3.22 9.67 -1.36
N GLU A 43 2.90 8.39 -1.13
CA GLU A 43 3.79 7.48 -0.40
C GLU A 43 5.15 7.34 -1.08
N SER A 44 5.17 6.79 -2.29
CA SER A 44 6.39 6.42 -3.02
C SER A 44 6.15 6.45 -4.52
N ASP A 45 7.21 6.39 -5.33
CA ASP A 45 7.13 6.27 -6.79
C ASP A 45 7.20 4.79 -7.21
N PRO A 46 6.10 4.20 -7.71
CA PRO A 46 6.09 2.81 -8.17
C PRO A 46 7.17 2.51 -9.21
N ALA A 47 7.46 3.45 -10.12
CA ALA A 47 8.46 3.23 -11.18
C ALA A 47 9.87 3.04 -10.61
N THR A 48 10.19 3.70 -9.50
CA THR A 48 11.48 3.56 -8.82
C THR A 48 11.58 2.29 -7.98
N ILE A 49 10.46 1.67 -7.61
CA ILE A 49 10.39 0.42 -6.84
C ILE A 49 10.60 -0.79 -7.75
N LEU A 50 10.14 -0.73 -9.00
CA LEU A 50 10.22 -1.84 -9.97
C LEU A 50 11.62 -2.49 -10.07
N PRO A 51 12.75 -1.74 -10.11
CA PRO A 51 14.08 -2.33 -10.09
C PRO A 51 14.43 -3.10 -8.80
N PHE A 52 13.86 -2.71 -7.65
CA PHE A 52 14.10 -3.35 -6.36
C PHE A 52 13.37 -4.67 -6.19
N LEU A 53 12.46 -5.03 -7.11
CA LEU A 53 11.78 -6.33 -7.06
C LEU A 53 12.76 -7.48 -7.28
N LYS A 54 13.83 -7.26 -8.05
CA LYS A 54 14.88 -8.25 -8.31
C LYS A 54 15.87 -8.30 -7.16
N ALA A 55 16.32 -9.51 -6.85
CA ALA A 55 17.39 -9.73 -5.91
C ALA A 55 18.74 -9.45 -6.61
N ASP A 56 19.53 -8.52 -6.06
CA ASP A 56 20.92 -8.29 -6.52
C ASP A 56 21.86 -9.40 -6.02
N ALA A 57 21.49 -10.02 -4.90
CA ALA A 57 22.12 -11.17 -4.25
C ALA A 57 21.09 -11.82 -3.30
N HIS A 58 21.43 -12.93 -2.65
CA HIS A 58 20.56 -13.55 -1.64
C HIS A 58 20.19 -12.57 -0.49
N PRO A 59 18.98 -12.66 0.09
CA PRO A 59 17.97 -13.68 -0.18
C PRO A 59 17.06 -13.39 -1.39
N ASP A 60 16.84 -14.43 -2.18
CA ASP A 60 15.93 -14.47 -3.32
C ASP A 60 14.74 -15.40 -3.02
N ALA A 61 13.70 -15.36 -3.85
CA ALA A 61 12.47 -16.11 -3.62
C ALA A 61 12.66 -17.62 -3.74
N ALA A 62 13.77 -18.10 -4.31
CA ALA A 62 14.15 -19.52 -4.28
C ALA A 62 14.24 -20.07 -2.85
N GLN A 63 14.60 -19.25 -1.86
CA GLN A 63 14.68 -19.65 -0.45
C GLN A 63 13.31 -19.90 0.20
N LEU A 64 12.22 -19.47 -0.44
CA LEU A 64 10.86 -19.80 0.02
C LEU A 64 10.49 -21.26 -0.25
N ARG A 65 11.13 -21.91 -1.23
CA ARG A 65 10.84 -23.29 -1.62
C ARG A 65 10.83 -24.29 -0.45
N PRO A 66 11.88 -24.37 0.41
CA PRO A 66 11.89 -25.30 1.53
C PRO A 66 10.99 -24.87 2.69
N LEU A 67 10.52 -23.62 2.71
CA LEU A 67 9.67 -23.07 3.78
C LEU A 67 8.16 -23.18 3.48
N MET A 68 7.82 -23.40 2.21
CA MET A 68 6.44 -23.54 1.73
C MET A 68 6.05 -25.00 1.54
N ARG A 69 4.75 -25.29 1.57
CA ARG A 69 4.21 -26.59 1.16
C ARG A 69 4.49 -26.84 -0.33
N ASP A 70 4.83 -28.08 -0.69
CA ASP A 70 5.13 -28.48 -2.07
C ASP A 70 4.03 -28.11 -3.08
N GLU A 71 2.78 -28.35 -2.70
CA GLU A 71 1.61 -28.01 -3.51
C GLU A 71 1.50 -26.49 -3.72
N ALA A 72 1.62 -25.70 -2.64
CA ALA A 72 1.51 -24.25 -2.69
C ALA A 72 2.64 -23.62 -3.53
N TRP A 73 3.88 -24.11 -3.38
CA TRP A 73 4.99 -23.67 -4.22
C TRP A 73 4.74 -23.96 -5.70
N THR A 74 4.23 -25.16 -6.01
CA THR A 74 3.89 -25.56 -7.39
C THR A 74 2.82 -24.65 -7.98
N GLN A 75 1.77 -24.36 -7.21
CA GLN A 75 0.68 -23.45 -7.61
C GLN A 75 1.18 -22.01 -7.80
N LEU A 76 2.04 -21.52 -6.89
CA LEU A 76 2.61 -20.18 -6.97
C LEU A 76 3.48 -20.02 -8.23
N ARG A 77 4.33 -20.99 -8.54
CA ARG A 77 5.13 -20.99 -9.77
C ARG A 77 4.26 -21.05 -11.03
N ALA A 78 3.19 -21.84 -11.01
CA ALA A 78 2.26 -21.94 -12.14
C ALA A 78 1.44 -20.67 -12.36
N LEU A 79 1.20 -19.88 -11.30
CA LEU A 79 0.56 -18.57 -11.37
C LEU A 79 1.49 -17.48 -11.92
N TRP A 80 2.80 -17.63 -11.72
CA TRP A 80 3.76 -16.57 -12.00
C TRP A 80 4.00 -16.38 -13.50
N PRO A 81 4.15 -15.12 -13.99
CA PRO A 81 4.56 -14.88 -15.37
C PRO A 81 5.92 -15.50 -15.67
N THR A 82 6.08 -15.98 -16.91
CA THR A 82 7.31 -16.63 -17.40
C THR A 82 8.28 -15.68 -18.08
N ASP A 83 7.84 -14.46 -18.39
CA ASP A 83 8.62 -13.42 -19.04
C ASP A 83 8.36 -12.03 -18.42
N GLY A 84 9.18 -11.05 -18.82
CA GLY A 84 9.12 -9.69 -18.30
C GLY A 84 9.78 -9.51 -16.93
N LEU A 85 9.58 -8.32 -16.34
CA LEU A 85 10.28 -7.89 -15.14
C LEU A 85 10.02 -8.79 -13.92
N LEU A 86 8.84 -9.39 -13.84
CA LEU A 86 8.46 -10.25 -12.72
C LEU A 86 9.04 -11.67 -12.84
N ALA A 87 9.56 -12.06 -14.00
CA ALA A 87 10.01 -13.42 -14.27
C ALA A 87 11.54 -13.57 -14.19
N PRO A 88 12.06 -14.74 -13.76
CA PRO A 88 11.31 -15.81 -13.08
C PRO A 88 11.09 -15.47 -11.59
N LEU A 89 10.07 -16.07 -10.97
CA LEU A 89 9.72 -15.88 -9.55
C LEU A 89 10.95 -15.96 -8.65
N GLU A 90 11.77 -16.98 -8.86
CA GLU A 90 12.91 -17.36 -8.03
C GLU A 90 13.95 -16.24 -7.89
N THR A 91 14.04 -15.35 -8.89
CA THR A 91 15.01 -14.21 -8.90
C THR A 91 14.49 -12.95 -8.22
N LEU A 92 13.23 -12.96 -7.78
CA LEU A 92 12.67 -11.83 -7.05
C LEU A 92 13.13 -11.85 -5.60
N ARG A 93 13.13 -10.69 -4.95
CA ARG A 93 13.23 -10.64 -3.49
C ARG A 93 11.99 -11.31 -2.89
N PRO A 94 12.10 -12.05 -1.76
CA PRO A 94 10.96 -12.74 -1.15
C PRO A 94 9.75 -11.83 -0.88
N TRP A 95 9.98 -10.59 -0.44
CA TRP A 95 8.90 -9.63 -0.21
C TRP A 95 8.20 -9.20 -1.51
N ALA A 96 8.91 -9.19 -2.65
CA ALA A 96 8.29 -8.86 -3.93
C ALA A 96 7.29 -9.96 -4.32
N ALA A 97 7.60 -11.23 -4.03
CA ALA A 97 6.65 -12.32 -4.19
C ALA A 97 5.40 -12.12 -3.31
N LEU A 98 5.58 -11.73 -2.04
CA LEU A 98 4.48 -11.44 -1.10
C LEU A 98 3.53 -10.35 -1.62
N ILE A 99 4.08 -9.25 -2.18
CA ILE A 99 3.28 -8.11 -2.65
C ILE A 99 2.61 -8.38 -4.01
N VAL A 100 3.32 -9.07 -4.91
CA VAL A 100 2.84 -9.29 -6.28
C VAL A 100 1.84 -10.45 -6.36
N ALA A 101 2.02 -11.53 -5.60
CA ALA A 101 1.20 -12.73 -5.71
C ALA A 101 -0.32 -12.49 -5.58
N PRO A 102 -0.80 -11.71 -4.58
CA PRO A 102 -2.23 -11.41 -4.46
C PRO A 102 -2.76 -10.64 -5.67
N THR A 103 -1.96 -9.73 -6.23
CA THR A 103 -2.36 -8.90 -7.39
C THR A 103 -2.56 -9.75 -8.65
N LEU A 104 -1.77 -10.83 -8.83
CA LEU A 104 -1.95 -11.77 -9.94
C LEU A 104 -3.28 -12.55 -9.87
N LEU A 105 -3.91 -12.59 -8.70
CA LEU A 105 -5.20 -13.25 -8.46
C LEU A 105 -6.39 -12.29 -8.49
N GLN A 106 -6.14 -10.99 -8.67
CA GLN A 106 -7.16 -9.96 -8.68
C GLN A 106 -7.44 -9.47 -10.10
N GLN A 107 -8.68 -9.06 -10.33
CA GLN A 107 -9.08 -8.29 -11.51
C GLN A 107 -9.17 -6.83 -11.10
N VAL A 108 -8.18 -6.03 -11.54
CA VAL A 108 -7.95 -4.68 -11.03
C VAL A 108 -7.96 -3.61 -12.12
N VAL A 109 -8.26 -2.39 -11.70
CA VAL A 109 -7.98 -1.15 -12.43
C VAL A 109 -7.31 -0.16 -11.48
N GLU A 110 -6.72 0.89 -12.05
CA GLU A 110 -6.05 1.92 -11.26
C GLU A 110 -6.99 2.61 -10.26
N GLY A 111 -6.51 2.73 -9.03
CA GLY A 111 -7.16 3.45 -7.94
C GLY A 111 -6.86 4.95 -7.97
N VAL A 112 -6.71 5.56 -6.79
CA VAL A 112 -6.68 7.02 -6.64
C VAL A 112 -5.36 7.61 -7.13
N GLU A 113 -4.23 7.10 -6.66
CA GLU A 113 -2.92 7.74 -6.79
C GLU A 113 -2.44 7.83 -8.24
N PRO A 114 -2.48 6.75 -9.06
CA PRO A 114 -2.06 6.85 -10.45
C PRO A 114 -2.91 7.86 -11.24
N ARG A 115 -4.22 7.91 -10.96
CA ARG A 115 -5.15 8.85 -11.60
C ARG A 115 -4.84 10.28 -11.16
N MET A 116 -4.61 10.50 -9.87
CA MET A 116 -4.31 11.82 -9.30
C MET A 116 -2.95 12.34 -9.78
N LEU A 117 -1.94 11.47 -9.84
CA LEU A 117 -0.60 11.80 -10.35
C LEU A 117 -0.65 12.22 -11.82
N ARG A 118 -1.43 11.52 -12.66
CA ARG A 118 -1.64 11.94 -14.06
C ARG A 118 -2.27 13.33 -14.15
N SER A 119 -3.27 13.62 -13.32
CA SER A 119 -3.86 14.98 -13.26
C SER A 119 -2.84 16.01 -12.81
N ALA A 120 -2.02 15.70 -11.79
CA ALA A 120 -0.97 16.58 -11.31
C ALA A 120 0.07 16.91 -12.39
N LEU A 121 0.53 15.90 -13.13
CA LEU A 121 1.44 16.06 -14.27
C LEU A 121 0.82 16.93 -15.38
N ALA A 122 -0.44 16.66 -15.75
CA ALA A 122 -1.13 17.41 -16.79
C ALA A 122 -1.37 18.89 -16.43
N GLN A 123 -1.51 19.19 -15.14
CA GLN A 123 -1.76 20.55 -14.62
C GLN A 123 -0.51 21.21 -14.05
N ALA A 124 0.66 20.57 -14.14
CA ALA A 124 1.90 21.00 -13.48
C ALA A 124 1.73 21.28 -11.97
N LYS A 125 0.84 20.54 -11.29
CA LYS A 125 0.66 20.62 -9.84
C LYS A 125 1.89 20.01 -9.14
N PRO A 126 2.59 20.74 -8.26
CA PRO A 126 3.75 20.20 -7.55
C PRO A 126 3.41 18.95 -6.76
N TYR A 127 4.29 17.95 -6.80
CA TYR A 127 4.18 16.77 -5.97
C TYR A 127 5.55 16.26 -5.49
N ARG A 128 5.55 15.49 -4.41
CA ARG A 128 6.71 14.76 -3.88
C ARG A 128 6.29 13.44 -3.24
N TYR A 129 7.27 12.64 -2.82
CA TYR A 129 7.07 11.35 -2.18
C TYR A 129 7.49 11.37 -0.71
N LEU A 130 6.80 10.60 0.13
CA LEU A 130 7.13 10.40 1.54
C LEU A 130 8.33 9.49 1.71
N GLU A 131 8.54 8.55 0.81
CA GLU A 131 9.62 7.56 0.90
C GLU A 131 10.24 7.21 -0.44
N SER A 132 11.50 6.79 -0.38
CA SER A 132 12.24 6.29 -1.53
C SER A 132 11.95 4.80 -1.76
N ALA A 133 12.22 4.29 -2.96
CA ALA A 133 12.16 2.85 -3.21
C ALA A 133 13.10 2.03 -2.31
N ARG A 134 14.24 2.61 -1.91
CA ARG A 134 15.14 1.98 -0.92
C ARG A 134 14.48 1.88 0.44
N ASP A 135 13.77 2.92 0.90
CA ASP A 135 13.05 2.88 2.17
C ASP A 135 11.97 1.78 2.17
N VAL A 136 11.20 1.68 1.07
CA VAL A 136 10.21 0.61 0.86
C VAL A 136 10.87 -0.77 0.94
N ALA A 137 11.95 -0.96 0.17
CA ALA A 137 12.64 -2.24 0.11
C ALA A 137 13.20 -2.65 1.49
N VAL A 138 13.84 -1.73 2.21
CA VAL A 138 14.39 -1.98 3.56
C VAL A 138 13.27 -2.34 4.55
N ALA A 139 12.14 -1.65 4.50
CA ALA A 139 11.00 -1.98 5.36
C ALA A 139 10.45 -3.39 5.05
N LEU A 140 10.30 -3.75 3.77
CA LEU A 140 9.76 -5.04 3.37
C LEU A 140 10.77 -6.20 3.52
N GLU A 141 12.08 -5.93 3.45
CA GLU A 141 13.15 -6.88 3.76
C GLU A 141 13.19 -7.28 5.24
N SER A 142 12.60 -6.49 6.14
CA SER A 142 12.53 -6.85 7.56
C SER A 142 11.49 -7.94 7.86
N ILE A 143 10.69 -8.36 6.87
CA ILE A 143 9.70 -9.42 7.06
C ILE A 143 10.44 -10.78 7.10
N PRO A 144 10.25 -11.60 8.15
CA PRO A 144 10.84 -12.94 8.23
C PRO A 144 10.44 -13.82 7.04
N LEU A 145 11.39 -14.63 6.53
CA LEU A 145 11.14 -15.52 5.39
C LEU A 145 10.03 -16.54 5.69
N GLU A 146 9.97 -17.04 6.92
CA GLU A 146 8.93 -17.96 7.38
C GLU A 146 7.54 -17.30 7.36
N ALA A 147 7.45 -16.01 7.68
CA ALA A 147 6.21 -15.26 7.60
C ALA A 147 5.79 -15.05 6.14
N ILE A 148 6.74 -14.75 5.24
CA ILE A 148 6.48 -14.66 3.80
C ILE A 148 5.99 -16.00 3.25
N ALA A 149 6.67 -17.10 3.57
CA ALA A 149 6.30 -18.44 3.14
C ALA A 149 4.90 -18.84 3.65
N ALA A 150 4.61 -18.60 4.94
CA ALA A 150 3.29 -18.85 5.53
C ALA A 150 2.19 -18.01 4.86
N ALA A 151 2.46 -16.72 4.57
CA ALA A 151 1.51 -15.85 3.89
C ALA A 151 1.18 -16.37 2.47
N LEU A 152 2.19 -16.80 1.73
CA LEU A 152 2.02 -17.38 0.39
C LEU A 152 1.33 -18.74 0.43
N ASP A 153 1.58 -19.56 1.45
CA ASP A 153 0.85 -20.82 1.67
C ASP A 153 -0.64 -20.59 1.95
N ILE A 154 -0.98 -19.58 2.74
CA ILE A 154 -2.38 -19.17 3.00
C ILE A 154 -3.02 -18.67 1.71
N LEU A 155 -2.31 -17.82 0.97
CA LEU A 155 -2.79 -17.28 -0.30
C LEU A 155 -3.09 -18.38 -1.33
N MET A 156 -2.23 -19.39 -1.43
CA MET A 156 -2.43 -20.50 -2.36
C MET A 156 -3.56 -21.45 -1.90
N ALA A 157 -3.82 -21.54 -0.59
CA ALA A 157 -4.94 -22.32 -0.07
C ALA A 157 -6.31 -21.72 -0.44
N ASP A 158 -6.41 -20.39 -0.57
CA ASP A 158 -7.62 -19.70 -1.03
C ASP A 158 -7.29 -18.57 -2.02
N ARG A 159 -7.15 -18.97 -3.28
CA ARG A 159 -6.81 -18.07 -4.38
C ARG A 159 -7.90 -17.05 -4.72
N GLY A 160 -9.12 -17.23 -4.21
CA GLY A 160 -10.23 -16.28 -4.41
C GLY A 160 -10.28 -15.18 -3.36
N GLU A 161 -9.62 -15.36 -2.21
CA GLU A 161 -9.63 -14.40 -1.11
C GLU A 161 -9.09 -13.01 -1.48
N PRO A 162 -8.00 -12.86 -2.28
CA PRO A 162 -7.52 -11.54 -2.68
C PRO A 162 -8.57 -10.69 -3.38
N GLN A 163 -9.35 -11.27 -4.28
CA GLN A 163 -10.40 -10.55 -5.02
C GLN A 163 -11.54 -10.15 -4.08
N ARG A 164 -12.00 -11.07 -3.21
CA ARG A 164 -13.06 -10.78 -2.24
C ARG A 164 -12.64 -9.69 -1.25
N THR A 165 -11.41 -9.75 -0.73
CA THR A 165 -10.87 -8.72 0.17
C THR A 165 -10.82 -7.37 -0.54
N LEU A 166 -10.35 -7.29 -1.80
CA LEU A 166 -10.32 -6.05 -2.57
C LEU A 166 -11.72 -5.45 -2.75
N GLU A 167 -12.72 -6.26 -3.10
CA GLU A 167 -14.10 -5.82 -3.28
C GLU A 167 -14.72 -5.31 -1.98
N ARG A 168 -14.51 -6.02 -0.86
CA ARG A 168 -14.96 -5.60 0.47
C ARG A 168 -14.31 -4.29 0.91
N MET A 169 -12.99 -4.16 0.74
CA MET A 169 -12.26 -2.93 1.05
C MET A 169 -12.75 -1.77 0.19
N HIS A 170 -12.99 -1.99 -1.10
CA HIS A 170 -13.50 -0.95 -2.00
C HIS A 170 -14.91 -0.49 -1.63
N ALA A 171 -15.80 -1.41 -1.23
CA ALA A 171 -17.13 -1.06 -0.76
C ALA A 171 -17.07 -0.17 0.50
N ALA A 172 -16.32 -0.58 1.52
CA ALA A 172 -16.10 0.23 2.73
C ALA A 172 -15.42 1.57 2.41
N TRP A 173 -14.50 1.58 1.45
CA TRP A 173 -13.80 2.78 1.03
C TRP A 173 -14.72 3.80 0.35
N LEU A 174 -15.67 3.34 -0.47
CA LEU A 174 -16.68 4.21 -1.07
C LEU A 174 -17.58 4.89 -0.03
N GLU A 175 -17.85 4.20 1.08
CA GLU A 175 -18.67 4.70 2.20
C GLU A 175 -17.88 5.60 3.17
N GLY A 176 -16.55 5.67 3.04
CA GLY A 176 -15.73 6.43 3.96
C GLY A 176 -15.44 5.72 5.29
N ASP A 177 -15.79 4.43 5.42
CA ASP A 177 -15.73 3.68 6.67
C ASP A 177 -14.34 3.08 6.94
N LEU A 178 -13.51 3.84 7.66
CA LEU A 178 -12.19 3.38 8.10
C LEU A 178 -12.25 2.22 9.09
N HIS A 179 -13.32 2.13 9.88
CA HIS A 179 -13.43 1.06 10.86
C HIS A 179 -13.64 -0.27 10.15
N ALA A 180 -14.53 -0.31 9.15
CA ALA A 180 -14.73 -1.49 8.31
C ALA A 180 -13.45 -1.87 7.55
N ILE A 181 -12.71 -0.91 6.99
CA ILE A 181 -11.40 -1.19 6.34
C ILE A 181 -10.41 -1.82 7.33
N GLN A 182 -10.33 -1.29 8.56
CA GLN A 182 -9.49 -1.87 9.60
C GLN A 182 -9.91 -3.31 9.94
N GLN A 183 -11.20 -3.57 10.13
CA GLN A 183 -11.71 -4.91 10.45
C GLN A 183 -11.37 -5.91 9.34
N ILE A 184 -11.60 -5.54 8.07
CA ILE A 184 -11.27 -6.40 6.93
C ILE A 184 -9.77 -6.74 6.90
N ALA A 185 -8.90 -5.78 7.20
CA ALA A 185 -7.46 -6.04 7.25
C ALA A 185 -7.04 -6.95 8.42
N VAL A 186 -7.66 -6.79 9.59
CA VAL A 186 -7.37 -7.64 10.76
C VAL A 186 -7.92 -9.05 10.59
N GLU A 187 -9.01 -9.23 9.85
CA GLU A 187 -9.54 -10.56 9.52
C GLU A 187 -8.63 -11.34 8.56
N ALA A 188 -7.85 -10.66 7.72
CA ALA A 188 -6.94 -11.29 6.76
C ALA A 188 -5.80 -12.02 7.50
N PRO A 189 -5.72 -13.38 7.47
CA PRO A 189 -4.78 -14.12 8.30
C PRO A 189 -3.32 -13.76 8.05
N MET A 190 -2.98 -13.49 6.80
CA MET A 190 -1.65 -13.07 6.38
C MET A 190 -1.20 -11.74 7.01
N PHE A 191 -2.13 -10.82 7.30
CA PHE A 191 -1.80 -9.52 7.90
C PHE A 191 -1.36 -9.64 9.35
N ASN A 192 -1.76 -10.72 10.04
CA ASN A 192 -1.43 -11.00 11.43
C ASN A 192 -0.13 -11.81 11.59
N LEU A 193 0.53 -12.18 10.50
CA LEU A 193 1.82 -12.87 10.56
C LEU A 193 2.93 -11.91 11.00
N ALA A 194 3.92 -12.47 11.70
CA ALA A 194 5.00 -11.70 12.31
C ALA A 194 5.71 -10.80 11.28
N GLY A 195 5.88 -9.52 11.63
CA GLY A 195 6.61 -8.54 10.82
C GLY A 195 5.83 -7.95 9.63
N ILE A 196 4.77 -8.57 9.12
CA ILE A 196 4.05 -8.10 7.93
C ILE A 196 3.39 -6.74 8.16
N ARG A 197 2.49 -6.64 9.15
CA ARG A 197 1.85 -5.36 9.51
C ARG A 197 2.89 -4.30 9.89
N GLN A 198 3.94 -4.69 10.60
CA GLN A 198 4.99 -3.77 11.03
C GLN A 198 5.76 -3.16 9.85
N ALA A 199 6.12 -3.98 8.86
CA ALA A 199 6.83 -3.56 7.66
C ALA A 199 5.95 -2.71 6.74
N ILE A 200 4.69 -3.12 6.53
CA ILE A 200 3.76 -2.45 5.60
C ILE A 200 3.20 -1.16 6.19
N LEU A 201 2.96 -1.09 7.51
CA LEU A 201 2.35 0.06 8.17
C LEU A 201 3.26 0.73 9.19
N ASP A 202 3.60 0.07 10.29
CA ASP A 202 4.12 0.75 11.49
C ASP A 202 5.45 1.49 11.27
N VAL A 203 6.40 0.84 10.60
CA VAL A 203 7.72 1.42 10.31
C VAL A 203 7.57 2.63 9.40
N ARG A 204 6.73 2.50 8.38
CA ARG A 204 6.45 3.54 7.39
C ARG A 204 5.71 4.73 8.02
N ASN A 205 4.68 4.49 8.82
CA ASN A 205 3.94 5.52 9.55
C ASN A 205 4.85 6.39 10.43
N ARG A 206 5.75 5.77 11.20
CA ARG A 206 6.71 6.51 12.04
C ARG A 206 7.69 7.33 11.21
N ALA A 207 8.24 6.76 10.14
CA ALA A 207 9.17 7.46 9.26
C ALA A 207 8.49 8.64 8.55
N TRP A 208 7.26 8.45 8.06
CA TRP A 208 6.50 9.48 7.40
C TRP A 208 6.07 10.58 8.36
N ALA A 209 5.65 10.25 9.59
CA ALA A 209 5.31 11.26 10.58
C ALA A 209 6.48 12.22 10.88
N ALA A 210 7.71 11.69 10.94
CA ALA A 210 8.91 12.52 11.08
C ALA A 210 9.11 13.46 9.88
N ARG A 211 9.00 12.95 8.65
CA ARG A 211 9.14 13.74 7.41
C ARG A 211 8.02 14.78 7.24
N LEU A 212 6.80 14.42 7.60
CA LEU A 212 5.63 15.30 7.53
C LEU A 212 5.67 16.40 8.59
N SER A 213 6.37 16.21 9.71
CA SER A 213 6.46 17.23 10.78
C SER A 213 7.06 18.54 10.26
N GLU A 214 7.97 18.47 9.29
CA GLU A 214 8.55 19.64 8.61
C GLU A 214 7.52 20.41 7.75
N LEU A 215 6.48 19.72 7.27
CA LEU A 215 5.43 20.32 6.44
C LEU A 215 4.36 21.04 7.24
N LEU A 216 4.26 20.77 8.54
CA LEU A 216 3.18 21.30 9.39
C LEU A 216 3.29 22.82 9.59
N GLU A 217 4.46 23.40 9.37
CA GLU A 217 4.71 24.84 9.49
C GLU A 217 4.51 25.61 8.18
N VAL A 218 4.37 24.90 7.06
CA VAL A 218 4.23 25.50 5.73
C VAL A 218 2.77 25.96 5.51
N ARG A 219 2.61 27.15 4.91
CA ARG A 219 1.29 27.74 4.61
C ARG A 219 0.62 27.22 3.33
N GLU A 220 1.38 26.51 2.50
CA GLU A 220 0.89 25.89 1.25
C GLU A 220 -0.10 24.78 1.56
N ARG A 221 -1.26 24.76 0.87
CA ARG A 221 -2.25 23.69 1.05
C ARG A 221 -1.69 22.39 0.50
N THR A 222 -1.29 21.50 1.39
CA THR A 222 -0.68 20.22 1.02
C THR A 222 -1.66 19.08 1.25
N LEU A 223 -1.92 18.28 0.22
CA LEU A 223 -2.65 17.02 0.35
C LEU A 223 -1.66 15.86 0.41
N VAL A 224 -1.68 15.15 1.52
CA VAL A 224 -0.94 13.89 1.72
C VAL A 224 -1.88 12.73 1.41
N VAL A 225 -1.53 11.94 0.40
CA VAL A 225 -2.30 10.80 -0.08
C VAL A 225 -1.58 9.52 0.32
N VAL A 226 -2.21 8.76 1.22
CA VAL A 226 -1.71 7.48 1.73
C VAL A 226 -2.83 6.45 1.71
N GLY A 227 -2.49 5.17 1.54
CA GLY A 227 -3.42 4.06 1.59
C GLY A 227 -4.26 4.12 2.86
N ALA A 228 -5.56 3.87 2.75
CA ALA A 228 -6.53 4.06 3.83
C ALA A 228 -6.14 3.32 5.13
N LEU A 229 -5.44 2.19 5.04
CA LEU A 229 -4.95 1.44 6.20
C LEU A 229 -3.91 2.20 7.03
N HIS A 230 -3.20 3.17 6.46
CA HIS A 230 -2.29 4.05 7.20
C HIS A 230 -3.04 5.06 8.08
N LEU A 231 -4.36 5.20 7.94
CA LEU A 231 -5.18 6.15 8.70
C LEU A 231 -6.04 5.50 9.79
N CYS A 232 -5.93 4.18 10.00
CA CYS A 232 -6.77 3.46 10.95
C CYS A 232 -5.99 2.42 11.77
N GLY A 233 -6.59 2.01 12.89
CA GLY A 233 -5.98 1.10 13.84
C GLY A 233 -4.86 1.72 14.68
N PRO A 234 -4.30 0.97 15.64
CA PRO A 234 -3.27 1.48 16.53
C PRO A 234 -1.99 1.84 15.77
N GLY A 235 -1.34 2.96 16.12
CA GLY A 235 -0.08 3.36 15.49
C GLY A 235 -0.25 3.78 14.03
N ASN A 236 -1.44 4.24 13.67
CA ASN A 236 -1.70 4.86 12.38
C ASN A 236 -0.88 6.17 12.23
N LEU A 237 -0.85 6.72 11.01
CA LEU A 237 -0.10 7.94 10.72
C LEU A 237 -0.58 9.15 11.54
N PRO A 238 -1.89 9.44 11.68
CA PRO A 238 -2.39 10.45 12.62
C PRO A 238 -1.87 10.31 14.06
N ASP A 239 -1.88 9.10 14.62
CA ASP A 239 -1.36 8.81 15.96
C ASP A 239 0.14 9.15 16.04
N CYS A 240 0.91 8.74 15.02
CA CYS A 240 2.35 8.97 14.95
C CYS A 240 2.71 10.46 14.78
N LEU A 241 1.85 11.24 14.13
CA LEU A 241 1.99 12.70 14.02
C LEU A 241 1.69 13.42 15.35
N ALA A 242 1.08 12.72 16.31
CA ALA A 242 0.65 13.27 17.60
C ALA A 242 -0.17 14.56 17.45
N ARG A 243 -1.03 14.64 16.43
CA ARG A 243 -1.88 15.80 16.15
C ARG A 243 -3.35 15.44 16.00
N PRO A 244 -4.26 16.28 16.53
CA PRO A 244 -5.69 16.11 16.30
C PRO A 244 -6.03 16.24 14.82
N VAL A 245 -6.78 15.28 14.31
CA VAL A 245 -7.39 15.31 12.97
C VAL A 245 -8.87 15.64 13.08
N GLN A 246 -9.39 16.39 12.11
CA GLN A 246 -10.82 16.63 11.94
C GLN A 246 -11.26 16.12 10.58
N ALA A 247 -12.36 15.37 10.54
CA ALA A 247 -12.96 15.01 9.27
C ALA A 247 -13.41 16.28 8.55
N VAL A 248 -13.10 16.39 7.26
CA VAL A 248 -13.54 17.52 6.43
C VAL A 248 -14.99 17.34 5.97
N PHE A 249 -15.51 16.11 6.03
CA PHE A 249 -16.86 15.69 5.70
C PHE A 249 -17.41 14.77 6.78
#